data_AF-A0A9W4PIR1-F1
#
_entry.id   AF-A0A9W4PIR1-F1
#
_cell.length_a   1.000
_cell.length_b   1.000
_cell.length_c   1.000
_cell.angle_alpha   90.00
_cell.angle_beta   90.00
_cell.angle_gamma   90.00
#
_symmetry.space_group_name_H-M   'P 1'
#
loop_
_entity.id
_entity.type
_entity.pdbx_description
1 polymer ?
#
loop_
_entity_poly.entity_id
_entity_poly.type
_entity_poly.pdbx_seq_one_letter_code
_entity_poly.pdbx_strand_id
1 'polypeptide(L)'
;MTLNKSIAALTLLVLISGFLIYKVYIVPSAMSAANRNTENNAASYKVLESQNIIVGRDIDQGYYDIKALDNEAVVAGNKMHKNAVLHAEPSYMNENFSIKGKIEFKPSEFEKVVKKNQKIIMKDPGHYVVGTEIPAGNYVLSRASDKIGVFVDIRHGTKSGSLQTIQWDIDEKVKKPIEIELKKGYNVYIKKTGKDGYISNEGDLILEVNDQESN
;
A
#
# COMPACT_ATOMS: atom_id res chain seq x y z
N MET A 1 -2.03 -46.29 31.90
CA MET A 1 -1.41 -44.95 31.82
C MET A 1 -1.43 -44.38 33.24
N THR A 2 -0.28 -43.98 33.81
CA THR A 2 -0.27 -43.43 35.18
C THR A 2 -0.98 -42.09 35.20
N LEU A 3 -1.67 -41.75 36.29
CA LEU A 3 -2.48 -40.53 36.43
C LEU A 3 -1.73 -39.27 35.96
N ASN A 4 -0.43 -39.19 36.26
CA ASN A 4 0.45 -38.09 35.87
C ASN A 4 0.66 -37.99 34.34
N LYS A 5 0.68 -39.12 33.62
CA LYS A 5 0.78 -39.13 32.14
C LYS A 5 -0.53 -38.65 31.51
N SER A 6 -1.67 -39.01 32.08
CA SER A 6 -2.99 -38.57 31.61
C SER A 6 -3.20 -37.07 31.83
N ILE A 7 -2.79 -36.54 32.99
CA ILE A 7 -2.84 -35.10 33.28
C ILE A 7 -1.93 -34.33 32.32
N ALA A 8 -0.69 -34.79 32.11
CA ALA A 8 0.24 -34.13 31.18
C ALA A 8 -0.30 -34.11 29.74
N ALA A 9 -0.92 -35.19 29.28
CA ALA A 9 -1.55 -35.26 27.96
C ALA A 9 -2.72 -34.28 27.81
N LEU A 10 -3.58 -34.18 28.84
CA LEU A 10 -4.71 -33.23 28.82
C LEU A 10 -4.23 -31.77 28.80
N THR A 11 -3.23 -31.43 29.60
CA THR A 11 -2.65 -30.08 29.63
C THR A 11 -2.06 -29.70 28.28
N LEU A 12 -1.35 -30.64 27.63
CA LEU A 12 -0.78 -30.41 26.29
C LEU A 12 -1.89 -30.17 25.26
N LEU A 13 -2.99 -30.93 25.34
CA LEU A 13 -4.13 -30.78 24.44
C LEU A 13 -4.79 -29.42 24.60
N VAL A 14 -4.99 -28.95 25.85
CA VAL A 14 -5.53 -27.61 26.13
C VAL A 14 -4.60 -26.51 25.61
N LEU A 15 -3.29 -26.65 25.77
CA LEU A 15 -2.31 -25.68 25.26
C LEU A 15 -2.31 -25.64 23.72
N ILE A 16 -2.35 -26.79 23.06
CA ILE A 16 -2.40 -26.88 21.59
C ILE A 16 -3.71 -26.29 21.07
N SER A 17 -4.85 -26.66 21.66
CA SER A 17 -6.16 -26.13 21.28
C SER A 17 -6.23 -24.62 21.52
N GLY A 18 -5.73 -24.14 22.66
CA GLY A 18 -5.65 -22.71 22.96
C GLY A 18 -4.77 -21.96 21.95
N PHE A 19 -3.61 -22.51 21.60
CA PHE A 19 -2.72 -21.94 20.59
C PHE A 19 -3.36 -21.91 19.19
N LEU A 20 -4.03 -23.00 18.78
CA LEU A 20 -4.73 -23.06 17.50
C LEU A 20 -5.89 -22.07 17.44
N ILE A 21 -6.70 -21.98 18.50
CA ILE A 21 -7.79 -21.00 18.59
C ILE A 21 -7.23 -19.58 18.55
N TYR A 22 -6.17 -19.29 19.30
CA TYR A 22 -5.50 -17.99 19.27
C TYR A 22 -4.99 -17.65 17.87
N LYS A 23 -4.33 -18.60 17.19
CA LYS A 23 -3.77 -18.35 15.86
C LYS A 23 -4.83 -18.21 14.76
N VAL A 24 -5.96 -18.91 14.87
CA VAL A 24 -7.03 -18.91 13.85
C VAL A 24 -8.01 -17.76 14.06
N TYR A 25 -8.35 -17.43 15.31
CA TYR A 25 -9.43 -16.49 15.61
C TYR A 25 -8.98 -15.17 16.24
N ILE A 26 -7.77 -15.10 16.82
CA ILE A 26 -7.31 -13.92 17.57
C ILE A 26 -6.18 -13.19 16.84
N VAL A 27 -5.27 -13.91 16.18
CA VAL A 27 -4.26 -13.31 15.31
C VAL A 27 -4.83 -13.23 13.90
N PRO A 28 -5.38 -12.08 13.47
CA PRO A 28 -5.72 -11.92 12.07
C PRO A 28 -4.44 -12.16 11.26
N SER A 29 -4.56 -12.95 10.20
CA SER A 29 -3.44 -13.36 9.34
C SER A 29 -2.54 -12.15 9.07
N ALA A 30 -1.26 -12.27 9.42
CA ALA A 30 -0.31 -11.18 9.30
C ALA A 30 -0.42 -10.54 7.91
N MET A 31 -0.60 -9.22 7.88
CA MET A 31 -0.66 -8.47 6.64
C MET A 31 0.59 -8.78 5.82
N SER A 32 0.41 -9.33 4.62
CA SER A 32 1.51 -9.70 3.75
C SER A 32 1.14 -9.40 2.31
N ALA A 33 2.15 -9.10 1.48
CA ALA A 33 1.95 -8.87 0.05
C ALA A 33 1.30 -10.08 -0.65
N ALA A 34 1.48 -11.31 -0.12
CA ALA A 34 0.85 -12.52 -0.65
C ALA A 34 -0.66 -12.59 -0.39
N ASN A 35 -1.14 -11.94 0.68
CA ASN A 35 -2.55 -11.87 1.07
C ASN A 35 -3.21 -10.56 0.64
N ARG A 36 -2.55 -9.79 -0.24
CA ARG A 36 -3.04 -8.51 -0.75
C ARG A 36 -4.06 -8.73 -1.87
N ASN A 37 -5.25 -9.14 -1.48
CA ASN A 37 -6.43 -9.32 -2.34
C ASN A 37 -7.70 -9.01 -1.53
N THR A 38 -8.82 -8.82 -2.22
CA THR A 38 -10.11 -8.46 -1.60
C THR A 38 -10.60 -9.49 -0.60
N GLU A 39 -10.38 -10.79 -0.84
CA GLU A 39 -10.87 -11.88 0.01
C GLU A 39 -10.18 -11.94 1.37
N ASN A 40 -8.89 -11.56 1.43
CA ASN A 40 -8.06 -11.65 2.63
C ASN A 40 -7.78 -10.29 3.28
N ASN A 41 -8.32 -9.20 2.73
CA ASN A 41 -8.19 -7.87 3.32
C ASN A 41 -9.20 -7.71 4.46
N ALA A 42 -8.71 -7.68 5.70
CA ALA A 42 -9.54 -7.52 6.90
C ALA A 42 -10.04 -6.08 7.14
N ALA A 43 -9.64 -5.13 6.29
CA ALA A 43 -10.10 -3.75 6.35
C ALA A 43 -11.62 -3.65 6.19
N SER A 44 -12.25 -2.73 6.93
CA SER A 44 -13.68 -2.43 6.82
C SER A 44 -13.92 -0.97 6.50
N TYR A 45 -14.97 -0.68 5.73
CA TYR A 45 -15.31 0.69 5.36
C TYR A 45 -15.62 1.56 6.59
N LYS A 46 -14.97 2.72 6.70
CA LYS A 46 -15.26 3.73 7.72
C LYS A 46 -15.07 5.15 7.19
N VAL A 47 -15.83 6.08 7.74
CA VAL A 47 -15.62 7.53 7.56
C VAL A 47 -15.43 8.13 8.94
N LEU A 48 -14.32 8.82 9.15
CA LEU A 48 -13.92 9.35 10.44
C LEU A 48 -13.59 10.84 10.33
N GLU A 49 -13.90 11.57 11.39
CA GLU A 49 -13.50 12.96 11.58
C GLU A 49 -12.25 13.05 12.46
N SER A 50 -11.70 14.26 12.57
CA SER A 50 -10.47 14.58 13.31
C SER A 50 -10.40 13.89 14.68
N GLN A 51 -9.47 12.96 14.84
CA GLN A 51 -9.23 12.23 16.08
C GLN A 51 -7.86 11.52 16.06
N ASN A 52 -7.47 10.93 17.18
CA ASN A 52 -6.39 9.95 17.22
C ASN A 52 -6.95 8.56 16.92
N ILE A 53 -6.28 7.82 16.05
CA ILE A 53 -6.64 6.49 15.60
C ILE A 53 -5.69 5.47 16.20
N ILE A 54 -6.26 4.38 16.71
CA ILE A 54 -5.58 3.14 17.04
C ILE A 54 -6.13 2.03 16.15
N VAL A 55 -5.28 1.47 15.28
CA VAL A 55 -5.66 0.36 14.40
C VAL A 55 -5.93 -0.90 15.25
N GLY A 56 -7.04 -1.58 14.97
CA GLY A 56 -7.61 -2.65 15.77
C GLY A 56 -8.69 -2.21 16.75
N ARG A 57 -8.83 -0.89 16.98
CA ARG A 57 -9.89 -0.30 17.81
C ARG A 57 -10.78 0.62 17.00
N ASP A 58 -10.17 1.61 16.35
CA ASP A 58 -10.89 2.69 15.68
C ASP A 58 -11.10 2.37 14.19
N ILE A 59 -10.15 1.70 13.54
CA ILE A 59 -10.24 1.06 12.21
C ILE A 59 -9.69 -0.37 12.28
N ASP A 60 -10.13 -1.28 11.42
CA ASP A 60 -9.57 -2.63 11.37
C ASP A 60 -8.18 -2.64 10.72
N GLN A 61 -7.35 -3.63 11.02
CA GLN A 61 -6.10 -3.80 10.29
C GLN A 61 -6.37 -4.17 8.82
N GLY A 62 -5.53 -3.71 7.90
CA GLY A 62 -5.66 -4.06 6.48
C GLY A 62 -5.09 -2.98 5.57
N TYR A 63 -5.47 -3.04 4.30
CA TYR A 63 -5.09 -2.04 3.30
C TYR A 63 -6.29 -1.17 2.95
N TYR A 64 -6.10 0.14 2.97
CA TYR A 64 -7.14 1.11 2.68
C TYR A 64 -6.80 1.98 1.47
N ASP A 65 -7.79 2.20 0.62
CA ASP A 65 -7.82 3.39 -0.23
C ASP A 65 -8.33 4.54 0.65
N ILE A 66 -7.43 5.45 1.01
CA ILE A 66 -7.72 6.55 1.92
C ILE A 66 -8.05 7.80 1.10
N LYS A 67 -9.25 8.34 1.26
CA LYS A 67 -9.72 9.52 0.55
C LYS A 67 -10.01 10.67 1.49
N ALA A 68 -9.49 11.85 1.16
CA ALA A 68 -9.85 13.08 1.87
C ALA A 68 -11.21 13.60 1.40
N LEU A 69 -12.12 13.89 2.34
CA LEU A 69 -13.44 14.47 2.06
C LEU A 69 -13.47 15.99 2.25
N ASP A 70 -12.48 16.53 2.96
CA ASP A 70 -12.28 17.97 3.17
C ASP A 70 -11.09 18.51 2.35
N ASN A 71 -11.05 19.82 2.16
CA ASN A 71 -9.98 20.49 1.39
C ASN A 71 -8.62 20.50 2.10
N GLU A 72 -8.62 20.44 3.43
CA GLU A 72 -7.40 20.44 4.25
C GLU A 72 -7.47 19.27 5.23
N ALA A 73 -7.14 18.08 4.74
CA ALA A 73 -7.12 16.88 5.55
C ALA A 73 -5.69 16.41 5.81
N VAL A 74 -5.48 15.74 6.94
CA VAL A 74 -4.19 15.13 7.30
C VAL A 74 -4.43 13.70 7.75
N VAL A 75 -3.65 12.76 7.23
CA VAL A 75 -3.66 11.35 7.66
C VAL A 75 -2.23 10.82 7.68
N ALA A 76 -1.80 10.26 8.80
CA ALA A 76 -0.43 9.73 8.98
C ALA A 76 0.69 10.70 8.53
N GLY A 77 0.47 12.01 8.72
CA GLY A 77 1.40 13.08 8.32
C GLY A 77 1.29 13.53 6.86
N ASN A 78 0.53 12.84 6.01
CA ASN A 78 0.24 13.28 4.65
C ASN A 78 -0.86 14.33 4.65
N LYS A 79 -0.61 15.48 4.03
CA LYS A 79 -1.62 16.52 3.77
C LYS A 79 -2.36 16.20 2.47
N MET A 80 -3.67 16.31 2.45
CA MET A 80 -4.50 15.89 1.33
C MET A 80 -5.60 16.91 1.04
N HIS A 81 -5.77 17.24 -0.25
CA HIS A 81 -6.91 18.00 -0.72
C HIS A 81 -8.13 17.12 -0.90
N LYS A 82 -9.31 17.75 -1.01
CA LYS A 82 -10.56 17.02 -1.20
C LYS A 82 -10.49 16.15 -2.45
N ASN A 83 -10.97 14.93 -2.30
CA ASN A 83 -10.92 13.85 -3.29
C ASN A 83 -9.52 13.31 -3.61
N ALA A 84 -8.46 13.79 -2.95
CA ALA A 84 -7.18 13.12 -3.07
C ALA A 84 -7.27 11.73 -2.46
N VAL A 85 -6.60 10.77 -3.09
CA VAL A 85 -6.61 9.35 -2.71
C VAL A 85 -5.18 8.86 -2.50
N LEU A 86 -4.96 8.11 -1.43
CA LEU A 86 -3.78 7.26 -1.25
C LEU A 86 -4.22 5.81 -1.43
N HIS A 87 -3.64 5.16 -2.43
CA HIS A 87 -3.98 3.79 -2.83
C HIS A 87 -3.35 2.77 -1.89
N ALA A 88 -4.20 1.91 -1.34
CA ALA A 88 -3.80 0.71 -0.60
C ALA A 88 -2.73 0.93 0.48
N GLU A 89 -2.90 1.98 1.27
CA GLU A 89 -2.08 2.29 2.45
C GLU A 89 -2.26 1.20 3.51
N PRO A 90 -1.17 0.60 4.00
CA PRO A 90 -1.24 -0.40 5.05
C PRO A 90 -1.54 0.25 6.41
N SER A 91 -2.43 -0.37 7.18
CA SER A 91 -2.70 -0.04 8.58
C SER A 91 -2.49 -1.29 9.43
N TYR A 92 -1.37 -1.33 10.15
CA TYR A 92 -0.97 -2.49 10.95
C TYR A 92 -1.57 -2.42 12.36
N MET A 93 -1.88 -3.59 12.94
CA MET A 93 -2.45 -3.69 14.28
C MET A 93 -1.65 -2.88 15.31
N ASN A 94 -2.35 -2.13 16.16
CA ASN A 94 -1.80 -1.25 17.19
C ASN A 94 -1.00 -0.03 16.68
N GLU A 95 -1.02 0.26 15.37
CA GLU A 95 -0.50 1.55 14.89
C GLU A 95 -1.32 2.71 15.43
N ASN A 96 -0.62 3.81 15.73
CA ASN A 96 -1.20 5.01 16.28
C ASN A 96 -0.87 6.19 15.37
N PHE A 97 -1.89 6.92 14.92
CA PHE A 97 -1.72 8.15 14.16
C PHE A 97 -2.88 9.11 14.41
N SER A 98 -2.69 10.38 14.07
CA SER A 98 -3.78 11.36 14.10
C SER A 98 -4.32 11.61 12.71
N ILE A 99 -5.61 11.90 12.63
CA ILE A 99 -6.26 12.45 11.44
C ILE A 99 -6.80 13.85 11.72
N LYS A 100 -6.80 14.70 10.69
CA LYS A 100 -7.42 16.02 10.68
C LYS A 100 -8.32 16.14 9.47
N GLY A 101 -9.45 16.82 9.64
CA GLY A 101 -10.53 16.85 8.65
C GLY A 101 -11.31 15.53 8.61
N LYS A 102 -12.14 15.37 7.59
CA LYS A 102 -12.95 14.19 7.33
C LYS A 102 -12.27 13.27 6.32
N ILE A 103 -12.05 12.02 6.71
CA ILE A 103 -11.34 11.00 5.92
C ILE A 103 -12.24 9.78 5.72
N GLU A 104 -12.28 9.28 4.49
CA GLU A 104 -12.87 7.99 4.15
C GLU A 104 -11.77 6.93 4.05
N PHE A 105 -11.97 5.82 4.77
CA PHE A 105 -11.16 4.62 4.75
C PHE A 105 -11.97 3.54 4.03
N LYS A 106 -11.69 3.30 2.75
CA LYS A 106 -12.31 2.24 1.98
C LYS A 106 -11.35 1.03 1.91
N PRO A 107 -11.80 -0.22 2.16
CA PRO A 107 -10.96 -1.38 1.92
C PRO A 107 -10.46 -1.39 0.48
N SER A 108 -9.15 -1.48 0.29
CA SER A 108 -8.58 -1.47 -1.06
C SER A 108 -8.95 -2.73 -1.82
N GLU A 109 -9.32 -2.54 -3.08
CA GLU A 109 -9.67 -3.62 -4.00
C GLU A 109 -8.46 -4.11 -4.83
N PHE A 110 -7.32 -3.42 -4.72
CA PHE A 110 -6.08 -3.74 -5.44
C PHE A 110 -6.30 -3.85 -6.96
N GLU A 111 -7.09 -2.91 -7.50
CA GLU A 111 -7.41 -2.91 -8.92
C GLU A 111 -6.13 -2.92 -9.76
N LYS A 112 -6.13 -3.76 -10.80
CA LYS A 112 -5.02 -3.79 -11.76
C LYS A 112 -4.92 -2.44 -12.44
N VAL A 113 -3.70 -1.92 -12.53
CA VAL A 113 -3.48 -0.65 -13.23
C VAL A 113 -3.81 -0.82 -14.71
N VAL A 114 -4.52 0.17 -15.26
CA VAL A 114 -5.07 0.09 -16.61
C VAL A 114 -3.93 0.13 -17.64
N LYS A 115 -3.79 -0.95 -18.40
CA LYS A 115 -2.92 -1.00 -19.58
C LYS A 115 -3.66 -0.43 -20.78
N LYS A 116 -3.15 0.64 -21.37
CA LYS A 116 -3.58 1.16 -22.68
C LYS A 116 -2.40 1.06 -23.63
N ASN A 117 -2.48 0.17 -24.61
CA ASN A 117 -1.37 -0.17 -25.51
C ASN A 117 -0.15 -0.64 -24.71
N GLN A 118 1.01 -0.01 -24.90
CA GLN A 118 2.25 -0.30 -24.18
C GLN A 118 2.40 0.52 -22.89
N LYS A 119 1.40 1.34 -22.53
CA LYS A 119 1.47 2.25 -21.38
C LYS A 119 0.58 1.77 -20.25
N ILE A 120 1.13 1.81 -19.05
CA ILE A 120 0.42 1.63 -17.80
C ILE A 120 0.39 2.99 -17.10
N ILE A 121 -0.81 3.44 -16.73
CA ILE A 121 -1.03 4.75 -16.12
C ILE A 121 -1.30 4.53 -14.63
N MET A 122 -0.39 5.00 -13.78
CA MET A 122 -0.53 4.99 -12.32
C MET A 122 -1.02 6.37 -11.87
N LYS A 123 -2.33 6.47 -11.67
CA LYS A 123 -3.02 7.71 -11.33
C LYS A 123 -2.78 8.11 -9.89
N ASP A 124 -3.06 7.19 -8.97
CA ASP A 124 -3.02 7.48 -7.56
C ASP A 124 -1.61 7.27 -6.97
N PRO A 125 -1.18 8.09 -6.00
CA PRO A 125 -0.06 7.74 -5.13
C PRO A 125 -0.47 6.63 -4.17
N GLY A 126 0.50 5.93 -3.59
CA GLY A 126 0.27 4.84 -2.66
C GLY A 126 1.16 3.64 -2.94
N HIS A 127 0.69 2.46 -2.54
CA HIS A 127 1.46 1.21 -2.62
C HIS A 127 0.91 0.30 -3.72
N TYR A 128 1.79 -0.30 -4.51
CA TYR A 128 1.45 -1.25 -5.57
C TYR A 128 2.32 -2.50 -5.51
N VAL A 129 1.76 -3.66 -5.85
CA VAL A 129 2.49 -4.94 -5.93
C VAL A 129 2.65 -5.41 -7.36
N VAL A 130 3.91 -5.68 -7.74
CA VAL A 130 4.26 -6.23 -9.04
C VAL A 130 3.90 -7.71 -9.12
N GLY A 131 3.22 -8.09 -10.19
CA GLY A 131 2.60 -9.39 -10.43
C GLY A 131 1.15 -9.49 -9.98
N THR A 132 0.66 -8.53 -9.19
CA THR A 132 -0.76 -8.45 -8.75
C THR A 132 -1.45 -7.27 -9.43
N GLU A 133 -0.98 -6.06 -9.15
CA GLU A 133 -1.55 -4.80 -9.64
C GLU A 133 -0.83 -4.35 -10.92
N ILE A 134 0.51 -4.35 -10.88
CA ILE A 134 1.39 -3.99 -12.01
C ILE A 134 1.97 -5.27 -12.60
N PRO A 135 1.88 -5.54 -13.92
CA PRO A 135 2.58 -6.67 -14.53
C PRO A 135 4.11 -6.60 -14.31
N ALA A 136 4.76 -7.76 -14.25
CA ALA A 136 6.22 -7.79 -14.25
C ALA A 136 6.77 -7.48 -15.65
N GLY A 137 7.93 -6.83 -15.72
CA GLY A 137 8.56 -6.48 -16.99
C GLY A 137 9.59 -5.35 -16.87
N ASN A 138 10.18 -5.02 -18.01
CA ASN A 138 11.08 -3.87 -18.17
C ASN A 138 10.28 -2.67 -18.66
N TYR A 139 10.49 -1.52 -18.03
CA TYR A 139 9.72 -0.31 -18.30
C TYR A 139 10.60 0.92 -18.41
N VAL A 140 10.15 1.87 -19.21
CA VAL A 140 10.58 3.26 -19.15
C VAL A 140 9.58 4.02 -18.27
N LEU A 141 10.07 4.53 -17.13
CA LEU A 141 9.30 5.36 -16.22
C LEU A 141 9.36 6.82 -16.67
N SER A 142 8.20 7.45 -16.76
CA SER A 142 8.07 8.88 -17.06
C SER A 142 6.90 9.50 -16.29
N ARG A 143 6.92 10.83 -16.13
CA ARG A 143 5.81 11.60 -15.54
C ARG A 143 5.13 12.45 -16.60
N ALA A 144 3.80 12.57 -16.52
CA ALA A 144 3.01 13.34 -17.47
C ALA A 144 3.14 14.87 -17.27
N SER A 145 3.60 15.32 -16.10
CA SER A 145 3.73 16.75 -15.75
C SER A 145 4.95 16.99 -14.87
N ASP A 146 5.65 18.10 -15.12
CA ASP A 146 6.73 18.59 -14.26
C ASP A 146 6.22 19.46 -13.10
N LYS A 147 4.91 19.71 -13.01
CA LYS A 147 4.30 20.55 -11.97
C LYS A 147 4.11 19.87 -10.63
N ILE A 148 4.37 18.56 -10.56
CA ILE A 148 4.28 17.77 -9.33
C ILE A 148 5.64 17.16 -8.98
N GLY A 149 5.95 17.12 -7.69
CA GLY A 149 7.06 16.36 -7.16
C GLY A 149 6.69 14.89 -7.14
N VAL A 150 7.59 14.02 -7.56
CA VAL A 150 7.37 12.58 -7.59
C VAL A 150 8.51 11.90 -6.85
N PHE A 151 8.16 11.00 -5.95
CA PHE A 151 9.07 10.06 -5.33
C PHE A 151 8.57 8.65 -5.57
N VAL A 152 9.43 7.78 -6.08
CA VAL A 152 9.16 6.36 -6.29
C VAL A 152 10.20 5.55 -5.54
N ASP A 153 9.74 4.56 -4.80
CA ASP A 153 10.60 3.63 -4.09
C ASP A 153 10.21 2.19 -4.42
N ILE A 154 11.15 1.46 -5.00
CA ILE A 154 10.99 0.07 -5.41
C ILE A 154 11.70 -0.80 -4.40
N ARG A 155 10.97 -1.73 -3.78
CA ARG A 155 11.48 -2.61 -2.74
C ARG A 155 11.20 -4.07 -3.06
N HIS A 156 12.03 -4.96 -2.53
CA HIS A 156 11.69 -6.38 -2.49
C HIS A 156 10.55 -6.62 -1.48
N GLY A 157 9.56 -7.45 -1.82
CA GLY A 157 8.41 -7.67 -0.94
C GLY A 157 8.72 -8.30 0.42
N THR A 158 9.86 -9.00 0.52
CA THR A 158 10.26 -9.76 1.72
C THR A 158 11.60 -9.33 2.33
N LYS A 159 12.33 -8.40 1.71
CA LYS A 159 13.63 -7.95 2.20
C LYS A 159 13.55 -6.48 2.59
N SER A 160 14.30 -6.10 3.62
CA SER A 160 14.45 -4.70 4.02
C SER A 160 15.29 -3.93 3.00
N GLY A 161 14.93 -2.67 2.77
CA GLY A 161 15.71 -1.73 1.95
C GLY A 161 15.12 -1.47 0.57
N SER A 162 15.52 -0.33 0.01
CA SER A 162 15.19 0.09 -1.35
C SER A 162 16.10 -0.58 -2.36
N LEU A 163 15.52 -1.12 -3.43
CA LEU A 163 16.25 -1.58 -4.61
C LEU A 163 16.62 -0.40 -5.50
N GLN A 164 15.68 0.53 -5.66
CA GLN A 164 15.85 1.73 -6.46
C GLN A 164 14.91 2.82 -5.95
N THR A 165 15.43 4.04 -5.82
CA THR A 165 14.63 5.23 -5.55
C THR A 165 14.77 6.21 -6.70
N ILE A 166 13.67 6.85 -7.05
CA ILE A 166 13.60 7.85 -8.10
C ILE A 166 12.91 9.06 -7.50
N GLN A 167 13.55 10.22 -7.62
CA GLN A 167 12.98 11.48 -7.19
C GLN A 167 13.04 12.45 -8.35
N TRP A 168 11.91 13.10 -8.62
CA TRP A 168 11.84 14.25 -9.51
C TRP A 168 11.22 15.41 -8.77
N ASP A 169 11.97 16.49 -8.68
CA ASP A 169 11.50 17.70 -8.03
C ASP A 169 10.52 18.45 -8.94
N ILE A 170 9.79 19.39 -8.34
CA ILE A 170 8.86 20.24 -9.08
C ILE A 170 9.63 21.16 -10.03
N ASP A 171 9.12 21.32 -11.25
CA ASP A 171 9.70 22.08 -12.35
C ASP A 171 11.05 21.51 -12.89
N GLU A 172 11.48 20.34 -12.41
CA GLU A 172 12.65 19.63 -12.94
C GLU A 172 12.35 19.03 -14.33
N LYS A 173 13.18 19.34 -15.34
CA LYS A 173 13.05 18.67 -16.64
C LYS A 173 13.84 17.38 -16.64
N VAL A 174 13.14 16.25 -16.78
CA VAL A 174 13.77 14.92 -16.90
C VAL A 174 14.51 14.85 -18.24
N LYS A 175 15.84 14.73 -18.19
CA LYS A 175 16.70 14.77 -19.40
C LYS A 175 16.96 13.39 -20.01
N LYS A 176 16.72 12.30 -19.29
CA LYS A 176 16.96 10.93 -19.74
C LYS A 176 15.80 10.02 -19.31
N PRO A 177 15.40 9.04 -20.15
CA PRO A 177 14.47 8.01 -19.74
C PRO A 177 15.02 7.25 -18.54
N ILE A 178 14.15 6.93 -17.58
CA ILE A 178 14.52 6.09 -16.44
C ILE A 178 14.02 4.69 -16.72
N GLU A 179 14.94 3.78 -17.00
CA GLU A 179 14.64 2.38 -17.16
C GLU A 179 14.54 1.72 -15.78
N ILE A 180 13.50 0.90 -15.60
CA ILE A 180 13.28 0.13 -14.39
C ILE A 180 12.90 -1.31 -14.74
N GLU A 181 13.42 -2.25 -13.95
CA GLU A 181 13.04 -3.66 -14.01
C GLU A 181 12.11 -3.97 -12.83
N LEU A 182 10.87 -4.37 -13.12
CA LEU A 182 9.88 -4.73 -12.11
C LEU A 182 9.67 -6.25 -12.10
N LYS A 183 10.19 -6.92 -11.06
CA LYS A 183 10.00 -8.37 -10.85
C LYS A 183 8.78 -8.66 -10.00
N LYS A 184 8.14 -9.80 -10.26
CA LYS A 184 7.03 -10.30 -9.43
C LYS A 184 7.42 -10.33 -7.96
N GLY A 185 6.55 -9.80 -7.10
CA GLY A 185 6.79 -9.71 -5.65
C GLY A 185 7.55 -8.45 -5.21
N TYR A 186 7.87 -7.53 -6.13
CA TYR A 186 8.33 -6.19 -5.76
C TYR A 186 7.16 -5.32 -5.32
N ASN A 187 7.44 -4.43 -4.37
CA ASN A 187 6.53 -3.37 -3.95
C ASN A 187 7.00 -2.05 -4.55
N VAL A 188 6.09 -1.28 -5.13
CA VAL A 188 6.34 0.06 -5.65
C VAL A 188 5.53 1.03 -4.82
N TYR A 189 6.21 1.92 -4.10
CA TYR A 189 5.59 3.05 -3.43
C TYR A 189 5.74 4.29 -4.29
N ILE A 190 4.64 5.03 -4.46
CA ILE A 190 4.60 6.27 -5.23
C ILE A 190 4.07 7.38 -4.32
N LYS A 191 4.83 8.46 -4.19
CA LYS A 191 4.37 9.71 -3.59
C LYS A 191 4.36 10.80 -4.65
N LYS A 192 3.24 11.50 -4.77
CA LYS A 192 3.06 12.66 -5.65
C LYS A 192 2.66 13.85 -4.82
N THR A 193 3.35 14.97 -5.00
CA THR A 193 3.16 16.15 -4.14
C THR A 193 3.05 17.42 -4.99
N GLY A 194 2.05 18.25 -4.71
CA GLY A 194 1.90 19.58 -5.30
C GLY A 194 2.87 20.61 -4.71
N LYS A 195 2.88 21.83 -5.28
CA LYS A 195 3.72 22.95 -4.81
C LYS A 195 3.40 23.39 -3.38
N ASP A 196 2.17 23.19 -2.96
CA ASP A 196 1.65 23.44 -1.61
C ASP A 196 2.06 22.36 -0.59
N GLY A 197 2.72 21.28 -1.02
CA GLY A 197 3.11 20.17 -0.17
C GLY A 197 2.00 19.16 0.11
N TYR A 198 0.86 19.24 -0.58
CA TYR A 198 -0.24 18.29 -0.46
C TYR A 198 -0.05 17.11 -1.42
N ILE A 199 -0.54 15.94 -1.04
CA ILE A 199 -0.67 14.80 -1.94
C ILE A 199 -1.51 15.22 -3.14
N SER A 200 -1.03 14.87 -4.33
CA SER A 200 -1.71 15.17 -5.59
C SER A 200 -1.99 13.89 -6.38
N ASN A 201 -3.21 13.77 -6.88
CA ASN A 201 -3.62 12.74 -7.83
C ASN A 201 -3.48 13.26 -9.28
N GLU A 202 -3.00 14.48 -9.47
CA GLU A 202 -2.60 14.99 -10.78
C GLU A 202 -1.24 14.42 -11.19
N GLY A 203 -0.85 14.64 -12.45
CA GLY A 203 0.47 14.22 -12.95
C GLY A 203 0.63 12.70 -12.94
N ASP A 204 -0.03 12.05 -13.90
CA ASP A 204 0.07 10.60 -14.07
C ASP A 204 1.52 10.12 -14.16
N LEU A 205 1.80 9.01 -13.48
CA LEU A 205 3.07 8.32 -13.61
C LEU A 205 2.87 7.19 -14.64
N ILE A 206 3.73 7.16 -15.65
CA ILE A 206 3.57 6.30 -16.82
C ILE A 206 4.70 5.30 -16.85
N LEU A 207 4.34 4.02 -16.90
CA LEU A 207 5.25 2.93 -17.23
C LEU A 207 4.99 2.51 -18.68
N GLU A 208 5.97 2.75 -19.55
CA GLU A 208 5.92 2.28 -20.93
C GLU A 208 6.76 1.02 -21.07
N VAL A 209 6.20 -0.06 -21.62
CA VAL A 209 6.93 -1.33 -21.80
C VAL A 209 8.14 -1.09 -22.69
N ASN A 210 9.32 -1.49 -22.22
CA ASN A 210 10.54 -1.43 -23.00
C ASN A 210 10.67 -2.71 -23.83
N ASP A 211 10.32 -2.66 -25.12
CA ASP A 211 10.33 -3.82 -26.02
C ASP A 211 11.74 -4.27 -26.47
N GLN A 212 12.81 -3.68 -25.92
CA GLN A 212 14.19 -3.99 -26.33
C GLN A 212 14.70 -5.40 -25.98
N GLU A 213 13.86 -6.30 -25.44
CA GLU A 213 14.17 -7.73 -25.23
C GLU A 213 13.24 -8.69 -25.98
N SER A 214 12.84 -8.33 -27.21
CA SER A 214 12.20 -9.26 -28.15
C SER A 214 13.02 -9.42 -29.43
N ASN A 215 14.25 -9.91 -29.30
CA ASN A 215 15.04 -10.50 -30.37
C ASN A 215 15.91 -11.64 -29.83
#